data_AF-A0A7C8AJX5-F1
#
_entry.id   AF-A0A7C8AJX5-F1
#
_cell.length_a   1.000
_cell.length_b   1.000
_cell.length_c   1.000
_cell.angle_alpha   90.00
_cell.angle_beta   90.00
_cell.angle_gamma   90.00
#
_symmetry.space_group_name_H-M   'P 1'
#
loop_
_entity.id
_entity.type
_entity.pdbx_description
1 polymer ?
#
loop_
_entity_poly.entity_id
_entity_poly.type
_entity_poly.pdbx_seq_one_letter_code
_entity_poly.pdbx_strand_id
1 'polypeptide(L)'
;MLEACCDGTAAEHGELDAAVKYYARSVALDPAYVNGRMNLGKVYMQQKEYDAAVAQFDALAEARPNVTEAHWMAVKCLQAKWPTSAGKT
;
A
#
# COMPACT_ATOMS: atom_id res chain seq x y z
N MET A 1 5.18 -10.36 36.12
CA MET A 1 4.44 -11.06 35.05
C MET A 1 4.37 -10.09 33.88
N LEU A 2 5.31 -10.28 32.94
CA LEU A 2 5.43 -9.65 31.62
C LEU A 2 5.43 -8.11 31.56
N GLU A 3 6.64 -7.56 31.43
CA GLU A 3 6.90 -6.26 30.82
C GLU A 3 6.38 -6.30 29.37
N ALA A 4 5.36 -5.51 29.06
CA ALA A 4 4.99 -5.22 27.68
C ALA A 4 5.47 -3.79 27.41
N CYS A 5 6.66 -3.69 26.82
CA CYS A 5 7.23 -2.45 26.36
C CYS A 5 6.21 -1.66 25.55
N CYS A 6 6.04 -0.38 25.91
CA CYS A 6 5.66 0.65 24.96
C CYS A 6 6.85 0.85 23.98
N ASP A 7 7.12 -0.15 23.15
CA ASP A 7 8.06 -0.07 22.03
C ASP A 7 7.31 0.51 20.82
N GLY A 8 7.88 1.52 20.17
CA GLY A 8 7.23 2.37 19.15
C GLY A 8 6.56 1.66 17.95
N THR A 9 6.70 0.35 17.81
CA THR A 9 6.10 -0.48 16.76
C THR A 9 4.56 -0.46 16.76
N ALA A 10 3.91 -0.35 17.91
CA ALA A 10 2.44 -0.26 17.99
C ALA A 10 1.92 1.12 17.57
N ALA A 11 2.68 2.19 17.85
CA ALA A 11 2.32 3.54 17.44
C ALA A 11 2.40 3.67 15.91
N GLU A 12 3.47 3.16 15.30
CA GLU A 12 3.64 3.17 13.85
C GLU A 12 2.50 2.44 13.13
N HIS A 13 2.09 1.26 13.60
CA HIS A 13 0.94 0.55 13.02
C HIS A 13 -0.38 1.32 13.21
N GLY A 14 -0.60 1.92 14.38
CA GLY A 14 -1.79 2.74 14.63
C GLY A 14 -1.88 3.99 13.76
N GLU A 15 -0.74 4.63 13.47
CA GLU A 15 -0.66 5.77 12.55
C GLU A 15 -0.92 5.35 11.10
N LEU A 16 -0.41 4.20 10.69
CA LEU A 16 -0.68 3.63 9.36
C LEU A 16 -2.15 3.29 9.20
N ASP A 17 -2.80 2.70 10.20
CA ASP A 17 -4.24 2.40 10.17
C ASP A 17 -5.10 3.67 10.08
N ALA A 18 -4.69 4.73 10.77
CA ALA A 18 -5.33 6.04 10.63
C ALA A 18 -5.14 6.61 9.22
N ALA A 19 -3.94 6.47 8.65
CA ALA A 19 -3.65 6.90 7.28
C ALA A 19 -4.48 6.12 6.25
N VAL A 20 -4.63 4.80 6.41
CA VAL A 20 -5.52 3.98 5.57
C VAL A 20 -6.93 4.54 5.59
N LYS A 21 -7.50 4.81 6.77
CA LYS A 21 -8.86 5.39 6.89
C LYS A 21 -8.97 6.74 6.21
N TYR A 22 -7.97 7.59 6.37
CA TYR A 22 -7.94 8.93 5.75
C TYR A 22 -7.93 8.84 4.23
N TYR A 23 -7.01 8.05 3.65
CA TYR A 23 -6.92 7.89 2.21
C TYR A 23 -8.09 7.10 1.63
N ALA A 24 -8.61 6.08 2.31
CA ALA A 24 -9.81 5.36 1.89
C ALA A 24 -11.01 6.31 1.78
N ARG A 25 -11.18 7.23 2.74
CA ARG A 25 -12.22 8.27 2.65
C ARG A 25 -11.96 9.24 1.50
N SER A 26 -10.71 9.64 1.28
CA SER A 26 -10.35 10.50 0.14
C SER A 26 -10.68 9.84 -1.20
N VAL A 27 -10.40 8.54 -1.35
CA VAL A 27 -10.70 7.77 -2.56
C VAL A 27 -12.20 7.51 -2.70
N ALA A 28 -12.94 7.39 -1.59
CA ALA A 28 -14.40 7.30 -1.63
C ALA A 28 -15.07 8.61 -2.08
N LEU A 29 -14.49 9.76 -1.72
CA LEU A 29 -14.97 11.08 -2.14
C LEU A 29 -14.61 11.39 -3.59
N ASP A 30 -13.40 11.05 -4.01
CA ASP A 30 -12.94 11.16 -5.39
C ASP A 30 -12.25 9.85 -5.83
N PRO A 31 -13.00 8.95 -6.49
CA PRO A 31 -12.46 7.70 -7.02
C PRO A 31 -11.35 7.89 -8.05
N ALA A 32 -11.27 9.06 -8.69
CA ALA A 32 -10.25 9.41 -9.67
C ALA A 32 -9.04 10.14 -9.06
N TYR A 33 -9.00 10.31 -7.73
CA TYR A 33 -7.88 10.94 -7.04
C TYR A 33 -6.64 10.03 -7.02
N VAL A 34 -5.82 10.19 -8.06
CA VAL A 34 -4.59 9.42 -8.32
C VAL A 34 -3.68 9.39 -7.11
N ASN A 35 -3.38 10.55 -6.52
CA ASN A 35 -2.45 10.65 -5.40
C ASN A 35 -2.99 9.97 -4.14
N GLY A 36 -4.30 10.02 -3.90
CA GLY A 36 -4.92 9.33 -2.76
C GLY A 36 -4.83 7.82 -2.89
N ARG A 37 -5.15 7.27 -4.07
CA ARG A 37 -4.99 5.83 -4.36
C ARG A 37 -3.53 5.40 -4.27
N MET A 38 -2.61 6.19 -4.82
CA MET A 38 -1.17 5.93 -4.73
C MET A 38 -0.67 5.89 -3.28
N ASN A 39 -1.07 6.87 -2.47
CA ASN A 39 -0.66 6.93 -1.07
C ASN A 39 -1.32 5.83 -0.24
N LEU A 40 -2.58 5.48 -0.51
CA LEU A 40 -3.25 4.34 0.11
C LEU A 40 -2.49 3.03 -0.15
N GLY A 41 -2.09 2.77 -1.40
CA GLY A 41 -1.26 1.62 -1.75
C GLY A 41 0.10 1.64 -1.05
N LYS A 42 0.76 2.80 -0.95
CA LYS A 42 2.04 2.95 -0.23
C LYS A 42 1.90 2.66 1.27
N VAL A 43 0.81 3.10 1.90
CA VAL A 43 0.53 2.79 3.31
C VAL A 43 0.33 1.29 3.50
N TYR A 44 -0.42 0.63 2.62
CA TYR A 44 -0.54 -0.83 2.64
C TYR A 44 0.80 -1.56 2.44
N MET A 45 1.69 -1.04 1.59
CA MET A 45 3.05 -1.58 1.48
C MET A 45 3.84 -1.48 2.79
N GLN A 46 3.69 -0.39 3.53
CA GLN A 46 4.36 -0.20 4.83
C GLN A 46 3.80 -1.15 5.90
N GLN A 47 2.49 -1.43 5.84
CA GLN A 47 1.83 -2.45 6.65
C GLN A 47 2.15 -3.90 6.21
N LYS A 48 2.92 -4.07 5.11
CA LYS A 48 3.20 -5.37 4.47
C LYS A 48 1.97 -6.07 3.90
N GLU A 49 0.86 -5.34 3.74
CA GLU A 49 -0.35 -5.81 3.06
C GLU A 49 -0.21 -5.65 1.54
N TYR A 50 0.69 -6.42 0.94
CA TYR A 50 1.02 -6.30 -0.48
C TYR A 50 -0.17 -6.59 -1.41
N ASP A 51 -1.08 -7.48 -1.02
CA ASP A 51 -2.28 -7.80 -1.80
C ASP A 51 -3.25 -6.61 -1.89
N ALA A 52 -3.49 -5.94 -0.76
CA ALA A 52 -4.32 -4.75 -0.72
C ALA A 52 -3.66 -3.60 -1.51
N ALA A 53 -2.34 -3.45 -1.40
CA ALA A 53 -1.58 -2.45 -2.15
C ALA A 53 -1.70 -2.64 -3.66
N VAL A 54 -1.47 -3.86 -4.17
CA VAL A 54 -1.57 -4.20 -5.59
C VAL A 54 -2.97 -3.90 -6.12
N ALA A 55 -4.02 -4.30 -5.40
CA ALA A 55 -5.40 -4.00 -5.80
C ALA A 55 -5.68 -2.49 -5.97
N GLN A 56 -5.08 -1.63 -5.13
CA GLN A 56 -5.22 -0.18 -5.29
C GLN A 56 -4.48 0.35 -6.51
N PHE A 57 -3.28 -0.16 -6.79
CA PHE A 57 -2.49 0.25 -7.96
C PHE A 57 -3.09 -0.26 -9.27
N ASP A 58 -3.64 -1.48 -9.29
CA ASP A 58 -4.32 -2.04 -10.46
C ASP A 58 -5.60 -1.27 -10.76
N ALA A 59 -6.44 -1.00 -9.75
CA ALA A 59 -7.63 -0.16 -9.93
C ALA A 59 -7.28 1.25 -10.44
N LEU A 60 -6.14 1.80 -10.02
CA LEU A 60 -5.65 3.08 -10.50
C LEU A 60 -5.18 3.00 -11.96
N ALA A 61 -4.48 1.93 -12.33
CA ALA A 61 -4.03 1.69 -13.70
C ALA A 61 -5.21 1.47 -14.66
N GLU A 62 -6.26 0.78 -14.23
CA GLU A 62 -7.50 0.61 -15.01
C GLU A 62 -8.22 1.94 -15.22
N ALA A 63 -8.34 2.77 -14.18
CA ALA A 63 -8.98 4.08 -14.27
C ALA A 63 -8.15 5.11 -15.06
N ARG A 64 -6.82 5.00 -14.98
CA ARG A 64 -5.86 5.95 -15.55
C ARG A 64 -4.65 5.19 -16.11
N PRO A 65 -4.76 4.61 -17.32
CA PRO A 65 -3.66 3.86 -17.94
C PRO A 65 -2.42 4.72 -18.25
N ASN A 66 -2.53 6.05 -18.16
CA ASN A 66 -1.42 6.98 -18.33
C ASN A 66 -0.54 7.12 -17.08
N VAL A 67 -0.91 6.52 -15.94
CA VAL A 67 -0.13 6.57 -14.70
C VAL A 67 0.84 5.40 -14.67
N THR A 68 1.95 5.54 -15.39
CA THR A 68 3.04 4.55 -15.43
C THR A 68 3.59 4.21 -14.03
N GLU A 69 3.51 5.18 -13.10
CA GLU A 69 3.94 4.99 -11.72
C GLU A 69 3.11 3.93 -10.99
N ALA A 70 1.82 3.75 -11.33
CA ALA A 70 0.96 2.76 -10.69
C ALA A 70 1.45 1.33 -11.00
N HIS A 71 1.78 1.05 -12.26
CA HIS A 71 2.36 -0.24 -12.66
C HIS A 71 3.73 -0.47 -12.00
N TRP A 72 4.58 0.55 -11.92
CA TRP A 72 5.87 0.44 -11.25
C TRP A 72 5.71 0.10 -9.76
N MET A 73 4.77 0.74 -9.07
CA MET A 73 4.47 0.46 -7.66
C MET A 73 3.87 -0.94 -7.46
N ALA A 74 2.97 -1.38 -8.35
CA ALA A 74 2.40 -2.73 -8.30
C ALA A 74 3.50 -3.80 -8.45
N VAL A 75 4.39 -3.65 -9.44
CA VAL A 75 5.55 -4.56 -9.62
C VAL A 75 6.44 -4.55 -8.37
N LYS A 76 6.71 -3.39 -7.79
CA LYS A 76 7.48 -3.27 -6.55
C LYS A 76 6.81 -3.98 -5.37
N CYS A 77 5.47 -3.91 -5.26
CA CYS A 77 4.72 -4.66 -4.25
C CYS A 77 4.87 -6.17 -4.44
N LEU A 78 4.72 -6.66 -5.67
CA LEU A 78 4.85 -8.08 -5.98
C LEU A 78 6.27 -8.60 -5.72
N GLN A 79 7.30 -7.80 -6.02
CA GLN A 79 8.69 -8.09 -5.67
C GLN A 79 8.92 -8.14 -4.16
N ALA A 80 8.29 -7.25 -3.40
CA ALA A 80 8.37 -7.28 -1.93
C ALA A 80 7.61 -8.48 -1.34
N LYS A 81 6.49 -8.87 -1.96
CA LYS A 81 5.71 -10.07 -1.59
C LYS A 81 6.48 -11.35 -1.87
N TRP A 82 7.18 -11.41 -3.00
CA TRP A 82 8.02 -12.54 -3.39
C TRP A 82 9.44 -12.05 -3.72
N PRO A 83 10.28 -11.86 -2.70
CA PRO A 83 11.66 -11.46 -2.89
C PRO A 83 12.44 -12.60 -3.55
N THR A 84 12.40 -12.66 -4.88
CA THR A 84 13.24 -13.55 -5.71
C THR A 84 13.16 -15.04 -5.34
N SER A 85 12.02 -15.67 -5.61
CA SER A 85 12.02 -17.08 -6.04
C SER A 85 12.21 -17.24 -7.56
N ALA A 86 12.47 -16.14 -8.28
CA ALA A 86 12.86 -16.15 -9.69
C ALA A 86 14.38 -16.00 -9.80
N GLY A 87 15.12 -16.93 -9.18
CA GLY A 87 16.36 -17.37 -9.79
C GLY A 87 16.00 -17.90 -11.17
N LYS A 88 16.34 -17.15 -12.22
CA LYS A 88 16.34 -17.65 -13.58
C LYS A 88 17.30 -18.85 -13.59
N THR A 89 16.78 -20.06 -13.66
CA THR A 89 17.45 -21.16 -14.36
C THR A 89 17.09 -21.09 -15.83
#